data_AF-A0A935EYM6-F1
#
_entry.id   AF-A0A935EYM6-F1
#
_cell.length_a   1.000
_cell.length_b   1.000
_cell.length_c   1.000
_cell.angle_alpha   90.00
_cell.angle_beta   90.00
_cell.angle_gamma   90.00
#
_symmetry.space_group_name_H-M   'P 1'
#
loop_
_entity.id
_entity.type
_entity.pdbx_description
1 polymer ?
#
loop_
_entity_poly.entity_id
_entity_poly.type
_entity_poly.pdbx_seq_one_letter_code
_entity_poly.pdbx_strand_id
1 'polypeptide(L)'
;MKKKLLIIFAFTLMGYLMIPSGYTKTSASQDVLAAFKGNTCVECHSRLMNPLKLTSRYGEWHISSHKDKGVSCDKCHGGDPSMKDEKKAHTGILPTSNPQSKMNPKNLPETCTTCHQQIVAAFVGSKHYQSLKGTGLGPSCSTCHQHMVTQVVYSGEDAAKLCASCHDSANSSLPKRPEIADQADEAMQAIRRASLIVVWTNRLLEEAHNKKVDVAKAEQEMKVVQGLFIDAKASFHAYNLDAVRKKADEAHQKGTKIKDELRAKLYPNQ
;
A
#
# COMPACT_ATOMS: atom_id res chain seq x y z
N MET A 1 -52.58 41.00 46.52
CA MET A 1 -52.59 39.54 46.25
C MET A 1 -52.70 39.32 44.75
N LYS A 2 -51.58 39.10 44.05
CA LYS A 2 -51.50 38.96 42.58
C LYS A 2 -51.73 37.49 42.19
N LYS A 3 -52.83 37.18 41.49
CA LYS A 3 -53.07 35.86 40.88
C LYS A 3 -52.19 35.72 39.64
N LYS A 4 -51.29 34.73 39.64
CA LYS A 4 -50.48 34.37 38.47
C LYS A 4 -51.35 33.55 37.50
N LEU A 5 -51.46 34.02 36.26
CA LEU A 5 -52.08 33.32 35.14
C LEU A 5 -51.06 32.30 34.60
N LEU A 6 -51.40 31.01 34.64
CA LEU A 6 -50.59 29.94 34.08
C LEU A 6 -50.91 29.84 32.58
N ILE A 7 -49.99 30.24 31.71
CA ILE A 7 -50.11 30.04 30.26
C ILE A 7 -49.51 28.67 29.95
N ILE A 8 -50.37 27.72 29.56
CA ILE A 8 -49.97 26.40 29.07
C ILE A 8 -49.60 26.55 27.59
N PHE A 9 -48.30 26.46 27.27
CA PHE A 9 -47.85 26.34 25.88
C PHE A 9 -48.10 24.92 25.39
N ALA A 10 -49.10 24.75 24.51
CA ALA A 10 -49.28 23.53 23.75
C ALA A 10 -48.22 23.47 22.65
N PHE A 11 -47.19 22.63 22.84
CA PHE A 11 -46.26 22.28 21.77
C PHE A 11 -46.97 21.36 20.77
N THR A 12 -47.33 21.91 19.61
CA THR A 12 -47.73 21.12 18.45
C THR A 12 -46.51 20.41 17.89
N LEU A 13 -46.56 19.08 17.91
CA LEU A 13 -45.54 18.18 17.39
C LEU A 13 -45.52 18.31 15.85
N MET A 14 -44.63 19.15 15.32
CA MET A 14 -44.37 19.25 13.88
C MET A 14 -43.62 17.96 13.47
N GLY A 15 -44.35 17.01 12.87
CA GLY A 15 -43.80 15.76 12.37
C GLY A 15 -42.70 16.02 11.35
N TYR A 16 -41.47 15.63 11.68
CA TYR A 16 -40.37 15.55 10.73
C TYR A 16 -40.70 14.44 9.72
N LEU A 17 -41.06 14.84 8.50
CA LEU A 17 -41.03 13.96 7.33
C LEU A 17 -39.58 13.55 7.09
N MET A 18 -39.22 12.38 7.57
CA MET A 18 -38.00 11.66 7.20
C MET A 18 -38.06 11.37 5.71
N ILE A 19 -37.38 12.18 4.91
CA ILE A 19 -37.11 11.89 3.50
C ILE A 19 -36.27 10.59 3.49
N PRO A 20 -36.74 9.48 2.89
CA PRO A 20 -35.92 8.30 2.77
C PRO A 20 -34.73 8.67 1.87
N SER A 21 -33.55 8.79 2.49
CA SER A 21 -32.31 8.84 1.74
C SER A 21 -32.26 7.57 0.90
N GLY A 22 -32.40 7.73 -0.41
CA GLY A 22 -32.24 6.66 -1.37
C GLY A 22 -30.81 6.14 -1.30
N TYR A 23 -30.57 5.17 -0.42
CA TYR A 23 -29.43 4.28 -0.53
C TYR A 23 -29.60 3.57 -1.87
N THR A 24 -28.77 4.00 -2.83
CA THR A 24 -28.52 3.27 -4.06
C THR A 24 -28.33 1.79 -3.73
N LYS A 25 -28.96 0.92 -4.54
CA LYS A 25 -28.84 -0.54 -4.47
C LYS A 25 -27.43 -0.93 -4.03
N THR A 26 -27.31 -1.46 -2.81
CA THR A 26 -26.21 -2.34 -2.45
C THR A 26 -26.17 -3.42 -3.52
N SER A 27 -25.13 -3.41 -4.35
CA SER A 27 -24.78 -4.61 -5.12
C SER A 27 -24.79 -5.76 -4.12
N ALA A 28 -25.49 -6.85 -4.42
CA ALA A 28 -25.48 -8.05 -3.61
C ALA A 28 -24.04 -8.32 -3.16
N SER A 29 -23.80 -8.39 -1.86
CA SER A 29 -22.46 -8.56 -1.29
C SER A 29 -21.84 -9.80 -1.93
N GLN A 30 -20.93 -9.61 -2.88
CA GLN A 30 -20.11 -10.72 -3.36
C GLN A 30 -19.33 -11.22 -2.15
N ASP A 31 -19.37 -12.53 -1.91
CA ASP A 31 -18.51 -13.16 -0.92
C ASP A 31 -17.06 -12.75 -1.22
N VAL A 32 -16.51 -11.91 -0.35
CA VAL A 32 -15.18 -11.31 -0.52
C VAL A 32 -14.06 -12.35 -0.45
N LEU A 33 -14.37 -13.58 -0.04
CA LEU A 33 -13.47 -14.72 0.01
C LEU A 33 -13.75 -15.77 -1.09
N ALA A 34 -14.67 -15.51 -2.02
CA ALA A 34 -15.01 -16.46 -3.10
C ALA A 34 -13.79 -16.92 -3.90
N ALA A 35 -12.79 -16.04 -4.09
CA ALA A 35 -11.53 -16.35 -4.76
C ALA A 35 -10.65 -17.39 -4.01
N PHE A 36 -10.94 -17.65 -2.74
CA PHE A 36 -10.21 -18.57 -1.87
C PHE A 36 -11.03 -19.81 -1.49
N LYS A 37 -12.15 -20.05 -2.17
CA LYS A 37 -12.98 -21.23 -1.95
C LYS A 37 -12.15 -22.51 -2.05
N GLY A 38 -12.20 -23.34 -1.02
CA GLY A 38 -11.43 -24.59 -0.91
C GLY A 38 -10.03 -24.43 -0.35
N ASN A 39 -9.58 -23.22 0.01
CA ASN A 39 -8.32 -22.99 0.72
C ASN A 39 -8.55 -23.07 2.23
N THR A 40 -8.15 -24.18 2.85
CA THR A 40 -8.38 -24.44 4.28
C THR A 40 -7.62 -23.47 5.19
N CYS A 41 -6.48 -22.93 4.75
CA CYS A 41 -5.76 -21.90 5.50
C CYS A 41 -6.63 -20.66 5.67
N VAL A 42 -7.21 -20.15 4.57
CA VAL A 42 -8.08 -18.96 4.62
C VAL A 42 -9.38 -19.27 5.36
N GLU A 43 -10.04 -20.37 5.02
CA GLU A 43 -11.35 -20.70 5.58
C GLU A 43 -11.30 -20.95 7.09
N CYS A 44 -10.33 -21.73 7.57
CA CYS A 44 -10.18 -22.02 8.99
C CYS A 44 -9.73 -20.78 9.77
N HIS A 45 -8.68 -20.09 9.30
CA HIS A 45 -8.14 -18.93 10.02
C HIS A 45 -9.10 -17.73 10.00
N SER A 46 -10.05 -17.65 9.06
CA SER A 46 -11.09 -16.62 9.06
C SER A 46 -12.03 -16.65 10.26
N ARG A 47 -12.13 -17.81 10.93
CA ARG A 47 -13.08 -18.06 12.03
C ARG A 47 -12.39 -18.11 13.39
N LEU A 48 -11.07 -18.01 13.43
CA LEU A 48 -10.33 -18.04 14.68
C LEU A 48 -10.54 -16.74 15.44
N MET A 49 -10.72 -16.87 16.75
CA MET A 49 -10.72 -15.74 17.68
C MET A 49 -9.42 -15.65 18.49
N ASN A 50 -8.62 -16.71 18.48
CA ASN A 50 -7.35 -16.80 19.18
C ASN A 50 -6.33 -17.66 18.39
N PRO A 51 -5.02 -17.46 18.62
CA PRO A 51 -4.41 -16.43 19.46
C PRO A 51 -4.44 -15.03 18.79
N LEU A 52 -4.40 -13.97 19.61
CA LEU A 52 -4.48 -12.56 19.18
C LEU A 52 -3.57 -12.23 17.99
N LYS A 53 -2.31 -12.66 18.05
CA LYS A 53 -1.35 -12.38 16.98
C LYS A 53 -1.81 -12.97 15.65
N LEU A 54 -2.36 -14.18 15.65
CA LEU A 54 -2.79 -14.87 14.43
C LEU A 54 -4.03 -14.20 13.82
N THR A 55 -5.02 -13.88 14.64
CA THR A 55 -6.26 -13.24 14.18
C THR A 55 -6.02 -11.82 13.68
N SER A 56 -5.12 -11.08 14.34
CA SER A 56 -4.65 -9.78 13.85
C SER A 56 -3.95 -9.88 12.50
N ARG A 57 -3.04 -10.86 12.30
CA ARG A 57 -2.39 -11.08 10.99
C ARG A 57 -3.35 -11.52 9.90
N TYR A 58 -4.38 -12.30 10.24
CA TYR A 58 -5.45 -12.63 9.30
C TYR A 58 -6.21 -11.37 8.87
N GLY A 59 -6.58 -10.50 9.81
CA GLY A 59 -7.25 -9.23 9.52
C GLY A 59 -6.43 -8.31 8.64
N GLU A 60 -5.12 -8.19 8.93
CA GLU A 60 -4.16 -7.46 8.09
C GLU A 60 -4.09 -8.00 6.66
N TRP A 61 -3.96 -9.32 6.50
CA TRP A 61 -4.00 -9.94 5.18
C TRP A 61 -5.34 -9.68 4.47
N HIS A 62 -6.46 -9.75 5.19
CA HIS A 62 -7.81 -9.62 4.62
C HIS A 62 -8.05 -8.26 3.95
N ILE A 63 -7.39 -7.20 4.44
CA ILE A 63 -7.49 -5.83 3.88
C ILE A 63 -6.30 -5.48 2.97
N SER A 64 -5.42 -6.44 2.69
CA SER A 64 -4.20 -6.20 1.91
C SER A 64 -4.44 -6.34 0.40
N SER A 65 -3.60 -5.68 -0.40
CA SER A 65 -3.58 -5.88 -1.85
C SER A 65 -3.24 -7.32 -2.25
N HIS A 66 -2.54 -8.08 -1.39
CA HIS A 66 -2.28 -9.50 -1.65
C HIS A 66 -3.57 -10.31 -1.70
N LYS A 67 -4.49 -10.07 -0.75
CA LYS A 67 -5.82 -10.69 -0.79
C LYS A 67 -6.57 -10.28 -2.05
N ASP A 68 -6.56 -9.00 -2.41
CA ASP A 68 -7.25 -8.50 -3.61
C ASP A 68 -6.71 -9.08 -4.92
N LYS A 69 -5.46 -9.56 -4.91
CA LYS A 69 -4.81 -10.25 -6.03
C LYS A 69 -4.84 -11.77 -5.91
N GLY A 70 -5.62 -12.34 -4.99
CA GLY A 70 -5.75 -13.80 -4.86
C GLY A 70 -4.51 -14.50 -4.29
N VAL A 71 -3.68 -13.79 -3.52
CA VAL A 71 -2.51 -14.37 -2.86
C VAL A 71 -2.91 -14.89 -1.48
N SER A 72 -2.99 -16.22 -1.34
CA SER A 72 -3.32 -16.92 -0.10
C SER A 72 -2.10 -17.13 0.81
N CYS A 73 -2.33 -17.57 2.05
CA CYS A 73 -1.31 -17.74 3.08
C CYS A 73 -0.19 -18.70 2.66
N ASP A 74 -0.55 -19.80 2.01
CA ASP A 74 0.34 -20.88 1.61
C ASP A 74 1.40 -20.45 0.58
N LYS A 75 1.07 -19.46 -0.25
CA LYS A 75 2.00 -18.89 -1.25
C LYS A 75 3.22 -18.23 -0.60
N CYS A 76 3.10 -17.79 0.64
CA CYS A 76 4.19 -17.20 1.42
C CYS A 76 4.69 -18.15 2.51
N HIS A 77 3.79 -18.74 3.30
CA HIS A 77 4.13 -19.51 4.49
C HIS A 77 4.41 -21.00 4.21
N GLY A 78 3.97 -21.55 3.07
CA GLY A 78 3.94 -22.99 2.82
C GLY A 78 2.71 -23.65 3.47
N GLY A 79 2.84 -24.94 3.80
CA GLY A 79 1.69 -25.75 4.23
C GLY A 79 0.91 -26.31 3.04
N ASP A 80 -0.22 -26.94 3.35
CA ASP A 80 -1.10 -27.55 2.36
C ASP A 80 -2.55 -27.04 2.53
N PRO A 81 -3.00 -26.11 1.67
CA PRO A 81 -4.33 -25.52 1.76
C PRO A 81 -5.46 -26.48 1.35
N SER A 82 -5.16 -27.70 0.90
CA SER A 82 -6.17 -28.73 0.58
C SER A 82 -6.53 -29.59 1.79
N MET A 83 -5.70 -29.56 2.84
CA MET A 83 -5.84 -30.44 3.99
C MET A 83 -6.73 -29.83 5.06
N LYS A 84 -7.72 -30.60 5.50
CA LYS A 84 -8.61 -30.22 6.62
C LYS A 84 -8.02 -30.54 7.99
N ASP A 85 -7.11 -31.51 8.05
CA ASP A 85 -6.40 -31.84 9.29
C ASP A 85 -5.36 -30.76 9.58
N GLU A 86 -5.43 -30.19 10.78
CA GLU A 86 -4.60 -29.06 11.21
C GLU A 86 -3.10 -29.36 11.09
N LYS A 87 -2.65 -30.53 11.55
CA LYS A 87 -1.23 -30.87 11.55
C LYS A 87 -0.71 -31.07 10.13
N LYS A 88 -1.50 -31.73 9.27
CA LYS A 88 -1.15 -31.90 7.86
C LYS A 88 -1.12 -30.57 7.11
N ALA A 89 -2.11 -29.71 7.33
CA ALA A 89 -2.17 -28.39 6.70
C ALA A 89 -0.98 -27.50 7.08
N HIS A 90 -0.51 -27.57 8.34
CA HIS A 90 0.64 -26.79 8.81
C HIS A 90 2.01 -27.44 8.55
N THR A 91 2.07 -28.60 7.89
CA THR A 91 3.35 -29.27 7.63
C THR A 91 4.26 -28.41 6.75
N GLY A 92 5.48 -28.14 7.23
CA GLY A 92 6.45 -27.30 6.53
C GLY A 92 6.31 -25.80 6.78
N ILE A 93 5.35 -25.36 7.59
CA ILE A 93 5.29 -23.96 8.05
C ILE A 93 6.28 -23.76 9.18
N LEU A 94 7.23 -22.85 8.97
CA LEU A 94 8.33 -22.59 9.90
C LEU A 94 8.28 -21.17 10.48
N PRO A 95 8.66 -20.98 11.76
CA PRO A 95 8.81 -19.65 12.35
C PRO A 95 9.72 -18.75 11.52
N THR A 96 9.44 -17.44 11.47
CA THR A 96 10.25 -16.49 10.68
C THR A 96 11.72 -16.41 11.12
N SER A 97 12.03 -16.76 12.37
CA SER A 97 13.40 -16.86 12.87
C SER A 97 14.16 -18.08 12.36
N ASN A 98 13.46 -19.10 11.87
CA ASN A 98 14.10 -20.30 11.32
C ASN A 98 14.75 -19.96 9.97
N PRO A 99 16.04 -20.27 9.75
CA PRO A 99 16.74 -20.01 8.49
C PRO A 99 16.14 -20.69 7.25
N GLN A 100 15.39 -21.78 7.42
CA GLN A 100 14.71 -22.50 6.34
C GLN A 100 13.30 -21.95 6.06
N SER A 101 12.79 -21.03 6.88
CA SER A 101 11.48 -20.43 6.64
C SER A 101 11.52 -19.55 5.40
N LYS A 102 10.51 -19.68 4.52
CA LYS A 102 10.29 -18.76 3.39
C LYS A 102 10.16 -17.31 3.85
N MET A 103 9.69 -17.10 5.07
CA MET A 103 9.48 -15.80 5.70
C MET A 103 10.67 -15.34 6.55
N ASN A 104 11.79 -16.05 6.51
CA ASN A 104 13.04 -15.56 7.10
C ASN A 104 13.48 -14.29 6.36
N PRO A 105 13.95 -13.23 7.04
CA PRO A 105 14.41 -12.00 6.39
C PRO A 105 15.39 -12.22 5.22
N LYS A 106 16.29 -13.21 5.34
CA LYS A 106 17.26 -13.54 4.27
C LYS A 106 16.61 -14.20 3.05
N ASN A 107 15.49 -14.88 3.23
CA ASN A 107 14.76 -15.62 2.20
C ASN A 107 13.59 -14.81 1.62
N LEU A 108 13.25 -13.66 2.20
CA LEU A 108 12.16 -12.82 1.70
C LEU A 108 12.33 -12.45 0.22
N PRO A 109 13.51 -12.08 -0.30
CA PRO A 109 13.69 -11.84 -1.72
C PRO A 109 13.30 -13.04 -2.60
N GLU A 110 13.64 -14.26 -2.18
CA GLU A 110 13.26 -15.49 -2.90
C GLU A 110 11.76 -15.74 -2.88
N THR A 111 11.09 -15.45 -1.76
CA THR A 111 9.63 -15.58 -1.71
C THR A 111 8.93 -14.49 -2.53
N CYS A 112 9.35 -13.24 -2.37
CA CYS A 112 8.74 -12.08 -3.01
C CYS A 112 8.99 -12.04 -4.53
N THR A 113 10.09 -12.60 -5.04
CA THR A 113 10.42 -12.56 -6.48
C THR A 113 9.44 -13.35 -7.33
N THR A 114 8.67 -14.28 -6.72
CA THR A 114 7.59 -15.00 -7.40
C THR A 114 6.62 -14.05 -8.12
N CYS A 115 6.38 -12.86 -7.55
CA CYS A 115 5.47 -11.86 -8.11
C CYS A 115 6.09 -10.46 -8.30
N HIS A 116 7.16 -10.13 -7.58
CA HIS A 116 7.77 -8.79 -7.56
C HIS A 116 9.19 -8.78 -8.16
N GLN A 117 9.38 -9.43 -9.31
CA GLN A 117 10.69 -9.68 -9.93
C GLN A 117 11.54 -8.40 -10.07
N GLN A 118 10.98 -7.34 -10.64
CA GLN A 118 11.71 -6.09 -10.90
C GLN A 118 12.14 -5.39 -9.60
N ILE A 119 11.24 -5.36 -8.62
CA ILE A 119 11.50 -4.74 -7.31
C ILE A 119 12.56 -5.55 -6.53
N VAL A 120 12.44 -6.87 -6.56
CA VAL A 120 13.41 -7.75 -5.92
C VAL A 120 14.77 -7.64 -6.60
N ALA A 121 14.83 -7.58 -7.93
CA ALA A 121 16.09 -7.39 -8.65
C ALA A 121 16.81 -6.09 -8.22
N ALA A 122 16.07 -4.99 -8.10
CA ALA A 122 16.60 -3.73 -7.59
C ALA A 122 17.12 -3.85 -6.16
N PHE A 123 16.35 -4.49 -5.26
CA PHE A 123 16.73 -4.70 -3.86
C PHE A 123 17.96 -5.59 -3.70
N VAL A 124 18.02 -6.71 -4.43
CA VAL A 124 19.14 -7.66 -4.40
C VAL A 124 20.44 -7.02 -4.89
N GLY A 125 20.37 -6.05 -5.79
CA GLY A 125 21.53 -5.25 -6.21
C GLY A 125 22.05 -4.27 -5.15
N SER A 126 21.31 -4.03 -4.07
CA SER A 126 21.66 -3.01 -3.07
C SER A 126 22.69 -3.47 -2.04
N LYS A 127 23.45 -2.52 -1.49
CA LYS A 127 24.38 -2.78 -0.36
C LYS A 127 23.65 -3.29 0.88
N HIS A 128 22.40 -2.88 1.10
CA HIS A 128 21.57 -3.37 2.20
C HIS A 128 21.30 -4.86 2.10
N TYR A 129 20.93 -5.35 0.91
CA TYR A 129 20.74 -6.79 0.73
C TYR A 129 22.05 -7.56 0.88
N GLN A 130 23.15 -7.06 0.33
CA GLN A 130 24.46 -7.72 0.49
C GLN A 130 24.85 -7.85 1.96
N SER A 131 24.62 -6.80 2.77
CA SER A 131 24.83 -6.84 4.22
C SER A 131 23.87 -7.82 4.91
N LEU A 132 22.57 -7.78 4.59
CA LEU A 132 21.58 -8.72 5.15
C LEU A 132 21.96 -10.18 4.85
N LYS A 133 22.37 -10.48 3.62
CA LYS A 133 22.76 -11.82 3.20
C LYS A 133 24.01 -12.28 3.95
N GLY A 134 25.05 -11.45 3.93
CA GLY A 134 26.37 -11.76 4.51
C GLY A 134 26.36 -11.85 6.03
N THR A 135 25.95 -10.77 6.72
CA THR A 135 26.07 -10.66 8.18
C THR A 135 24.74 -10.85 8.92
N GLY A 136 23.61 -10.85 8.20
CA GLY A 136 22.28 -10.78 8.84
C GLY A 136 21.88 -9.37 9.27
N LEU A 137 22.75 -8.37 9.07
CA LEU A 137 22.49 -6.98 9.42
C LEU A 137 22.04 -6.23 8.17
N GLY A 138 20.79 -5.78 8.16
CA GLY A 138 20.24 -4.96 7.09
C GLY A 138 18.71 -5.00 7.08
N PRO A 139 18.07 -4.02 6.43
CA PRO A 139 16.63 -4.06 6.23
C PRO A 139 16.25 -5.22 5.31
N SER A 140 15.06 -5.75 5.51
CA SER A 140 14.41 -6.71 4.61
C SER A 140 13.10 -6.12 4.08
N CYS A 141 12.39 -6.84 3.22
CA CYS A 141 11.12 -6.38 2.65
C CYS A 141 10.13 -5.97 3.76
N SER A 142 10.00 -6.77 4.82
CA SER A 142 9.09 -6.50 5.94
C SER A 142 9.57 -5.40 6.88
N THR A 143 10.83 -4.95 6.80
CA THR A 143 11.32 -3.82 7.60
C THR A 143 10.59 -2.53 7.21
N CYS A 144 10.37 -2.32 5.91
CA CYS A 144 9.68 -1.13 5.40
C CYS A 144 8.19 -1.39 5.13
N HIS A 145 7.84 -2.60 4.68
CA HIS A 145 6.47 -2.94 4.29
C HIS A 145 5.63 -3.61 5.40
N GLN A 146 6.19 -3.80 6.59
CA GLN A 146 5.55 -4.54 7.67
C GLN A 146 5.05 -5.94 7.22
N HIS A 147 4.08 -6.50 7.92
CA HIS A 147 3.54 -7.82 7.64
C HIS A 147 2.45 -7.70 6.57
N MET A 148 2.40 -8.64 5.62
CA MET A 148 1.40 -8.67 4.52
C MET A 148 1.36 -7.42 3.62
N VAL A 149 2.34 -6.51 3.75
CA VAL A 149 2.40 -5.23 3.02
C VAL A 149 1.23 -4.30 3.40
N THR A 150 0.72 -4.40 4.64
CA THR A 150 -0.37 -3.55 5.13
C THR A 150 0.02 -2.10 5.37
N GLN A 151 1.31 -1.84 5.54
CA GLN A 151 1.85 -0.51 5.65
C GLN A 151 2.99 -0.35 4.67
N VAL A 152 3.04 0.79 4.00
CA VAL A 152 4.21 1.20 3.21
C VAL A 152 4.67 2.52 3.81
N VAL A 153 5.99 2.70 3.92
CA VAL A 153 6.57 4.01 4.21
C VAL A 153 6.02 4.99 3.18
N TYR A 154 5.13 5.88 3.61
CA TYR A 154 4.36 6.74 2.72
C TYR A 154 4.72 8.21 2.88
N SER A 155 4.93 8.67 4.11
CA SER A 155 5.38 10.03 4.38
C SER A 155 6.91 10.12 4.32
N GLY A 156 7.42 11.31 4.01
CA GLY A 156 8.85 11.58 4.09
C GLY A 156 9.36 11.47 5.53
N GLU A 157 8.59 11.95 6.51
CA GLU A 157 8.92 11.86 7.93
C GLU A 157 9.10 10.41 8.40
N ASP A 158 8.19 9.50 8.04
CA ASP A 158 8.32 8.09 8.36
C ASP A 158 9.55 7.47 7.70
N ALA A 159 9.88 7.90 6.48
CA ALA A 159 11.06 7.45 5.76
C ALA A 159 12.35 7.91 6.44
N ALA A 160 12.44 9.19 6.78
CA ALA A 160 13.56 9.75 7.53
C ALA A 160 13.76 9.04 8.86
N LYS A 161 12.69 8.88 9.65
CA LYS A 161 12.73 8.16 10.94
C LYS A 161 13.20 6.73 10.78
N LEU A 162 12.70 6.00 9.79
CA LEU A 162 13.11 4.63 9.52
C LEU A 162 14.59 4.56 9.14
N CYS A 163 15.05 5.47 8.27
CA CYS A 163 16.44 5.49 7.82
C CYS A 163 17.41 5.88 8.96
N ALA A 164 17.04 6.88 9.78
CA ALA A 164 17.78 7.33 10.95
C ALA A 164 17.95 6.22 12.00
N SER A 165 17.00 5.27 12.11
CA SER A 165 17.09 4.15 13.06
C SER A 165 18.37 3.30 12.92
N CYS A 166 19.00 3.32 11.74
CA CYS A 166 20.28 2.66 11.47
C CYS A 166 21.39 3.64 11.10
N HIS A 167 21.09 4.68 10.32
CA HIS A 167 22.08 5.63 9.80
C HIS A 167 22.36 6.82 10.71
N ASP A 168 21.54 7.08 11.73
CA ASP A 168 21.82 8.09 12.76
C ASP A 168 21.55 7.54 14.18
N SER A 169 21.84 6.26 14.38
CA SER A 169 21.68 5.61 15.68
C SER A 169 23.00 5.56 16.44
N ALA A 170 22.95 5.91 17.73
CA ALA A 170 24.09 5.81 18.64
C ALA A 170 24.57 4.36 18.85
N ASN A 171 23.68 3.38 18.61
CA ASN A 171 23.94 1.95 18.78
C ASN A 171 24.26 1.25 17.44
N SER A 172 24.51 2.02 16.38
CA SER A 172 24.89 1.50 15.07
C SER A 172 26.39 1.19 15.03
N SER A 173 26.76 0.02 14.52
CA SER A 173 28.16 -0.30 14.20
C SER A 173 28.67 0.42 12.95
N LEU A 174 27.84 1.23 12.29
CA LEU A 174 28.18 2.00 11.10
C LEU A 174 28.42 3.48 11.47
N PRO A 175 29.29 4.19 10.73
CA PRO A 175 29.43 5.64 10.88
C PRO A 175 28.09 6.35 10.72
N LYS A 176 27.84 7.35 11.58
CA LYS A 176 26.66 8.20 11.47
C LYS A 176 26.65 8.93 10.12
N ARG A 177 25.48 8.90 9.48
CA ARG A 177 25.14 9.50 8.21
C ARG A 177 23.73 10.12 8.28
N PRO A 178 23.54 11.18 9.09
CA PRO A 178 22.24 11.83 9.24
C PRO A 178 21.69 12.36 7.90
N GLU A 179 22.56 12.69 6.94
CA GLU A 179 22.16 13.17 5.61
C GLU A 179 21.28 12.17 4.84
N ILE A 180 21.37 10.87 5.15
CA ILE A 180 20.55 9.84 4.51
C ILE A 180 19.07 9.96 4.92
N ALA A 181 18.79 10.40 6.14
CA ALA A 181 17.42 10.58 6.60
C ALA A 181 16.75 11.73 5.83
N ASP A 182 17.44 12.85 5.66
CA ASP A 182 16.95 14.00 4.89
C ASP A 182 16.73 13.63 3.41
N GLN A 183 17.68 12.90 2.81
CA GLN A 183 17.53 12.41 1.44
C GLN A 183 16.34 11.45 1.28
N ALA A 184 16.07 10.61 2.29
CA ALA A 184 14.95 9.68 2.26
C ALA A 184 13.61 10.43 2.37
N ASP A 185 13.54 11.45 3.21
CA ASP A 185 12.39 12.35 3.30
C ASP A 185 12.12 13.02 1.94
N GLU A 186 13.12 13.69 1.36
CA GLU A 186 12.99 14.37 0.06
C GLU A 186 12.55 13.40 -1.05
N ALA A 187 13.16 12.22 -1.12
CA ALA A 187 12.84 11.20 -2.12
C ALA A 187 11.38 10.72 -1.99
N MET A 188 10.89 10.54 -0.76
CA MET A 188 9.51 10.12 -0.52
C MET A 188 8.50 11.24 -0.77
N GLN A 189 8.84 12.48 -0.45
CA GLN A 189 8.03 13.63 -0.86
C GLN A 189 7.92 13.73 -2.38
N ALA A 190 9.02 13.49 -3.11
CA ALA A 190 9.05 13.44 -4.57
C ALA A 190 8.18 12.30 -5.14
N ILE A 191 8.27 11.08 -4.58
CA ILE A 191 7.38 9.98 -4.96
C ILE A 191 5.91 10.34 -4.72
N ARG A 192 5.60 10.95 -3.57
CA ARG A 192 4.22 11.28 -3.19
C ARG A 192 3.60 12.30 -4.14
N ARG A 193 4.30 13.40 -4.45
CA ARG A 193 3.80 14.40 -5.40
C ARG A 193 3.67 13.85 -6.83
N ALA A 194 4.55 12.93 -7.24
CA ALA A 194 4.43 12.23 -8.53
C ALA A 194 3.21 11.29 -8.52
N SER A 195 3.00 10.54 -7.45
CA SER A 195 1.84 9.65 -7.29
C SER A 195 0.52 10.40 -7.39
N LEU A 196 0.42 11.55 -6.71
CA LEU A 196 -0.77 12.40 -6.74
C LEU A 196 -1.06 12.90 -8.14
N ILE A 197 -0.03 13.34 -8.89
CA ILE A 197 -0.24 13.83 -10.25
C ILE A 197 -0.67 12.70 -11.20
N VAL A 198 -0.10 11.50 -11.06
CA VAL A 198 -0.48 10.35 -11.88
C VAL A 198 -1.95 9.99 -11.66
N VAL A 199 -2.38 9.91 -10.39
CA VAL A 199 -3.79 9.61 -10.05
C VAL A 199 -4.72 10.70 -10.57
N TRP A 200 -4.38 11.98 -10.37
CA TRP A 200 -5.22 13.08 -10.83
C TRP A 200 -5.34 13.09 -12.35
N THR A 201 -4.23 12.97 -13.07
CA THR A 201 -4.22 12.99 -14.53
C THR A 201 -5.00 11.80 -15.12
N ASN A 202 -4.88 10.62 -14.52
CA ASN A 202 -5.67 9.45 -14.93
C ASN A 202 -7.18 9.66 -14.74
N ARG A 203 -7.61 10.32 -13.65
CA ARG A 203 -9.03 10.66 -13.45
C ARG A 203 -9.53 11.66 -14.50
N LEU A 204 -8.71 12.64 -14.87
CA LEU A 204 -9.06 13.58 -15.96
C LEU A 204 -9.12 12.87 -17.31
N LEU A 205 -8.22 11.91 -17.59
CA LEU A 205 -8.31 11.09 -18.80
C LEU A 205 -9.60 10.29 -18.85
N GLU A 206 -9.98 9.63 -17.75
CA GLU A 206 -11.26 8.91 -17.65
C GLU A 206 -12.46 9.82 -17.90
N GLU A 207 -12.46 11.00 -17.28
CA GLU A 207 -13.52 11.99 -17.50
C GLU A 207 -13.56 12.48 -18.97
N ALA A 208 -12.39 12.75 -19.55
CA ALA A 208 -12.27 13.19 -20.94
C ALA A 208 -12.75 12.12 -21.93
N HIS A 209 -12.46 10.85 -21.66
CA HIS A 209 -13.04 9.72 -22.39
C HIS A 209 -14.57 9.71 -22.32
N ASN A 210 -15.12 9.85 -21.11
CA ASN A 210 -16.57 9.88 -20.91
C ASN A 210 -17.25 11.06 -21.65
N LYS A 211 -16.55 12.20 -21.73
CA LYS A 211 -16.98 13.40 -22.46
C LYS A 211 -16.61 13.38 -23.96
N LYS A 212 -15.99 12.30 -24.45
CA LYS A 212 -15.54 12.15 -25.85
C LYS A 212 -14.60 13.27 -26.31
N VAL A 213 -13.78 13.79 -25.41
CA VAL A 213 -12.71 14.75 -25.71
C VAL A 213 -11.52 13.99 -26.31
N ASP A 214 -10.82 14.58 -27.29
CA ASP A 214 -9.60 13.97 -27.84
C ASP A 214 -8.46 13.96 -26.82
N VAL A 215 -8.06 12.73 -26.45
CA VAL A 215 -7.03 12.42 -25.45
C VAL A 215 -5.85 11.65 -26.01
N ALA A 216 -5.78 11.36 -27.31
CA ALA A 216 -4.77 10.44 -27.86
C ALA A 216 -3.33 10.85 -27.52
N LYS A 217 -3.02 12.15 -27.66
CA LYS A 217 -1.73 12.72 -27.27
C LYS A 217 -1.47 12.57 -25.76
N ALA A 218 -2.46 12.90 -24.93
CA ALA A 218 -2.33 12.87 -23.48
C ALA A 218 -2.11 11.44 -22.96
N GLU A 219 -2.76 10.44 -23.55
CA GLU A 219 -2.54 9.03 -23.23
C GLU A 219 -1.13 8.57 -23.59
N GLN A 220 -0.62 8.98 -24.76
CA GLN A 220 0.75 8.66 -25.17
C GLN A 220 1.79 9.27 -24.22
N GLU A 221 1.63 10.55 -23.86
CA GLU A 221 2.52 11.22 -22.92
C GLU A 221 2.41 10.63 -21.51
N MET A 222 1.21 10.20 -21.09
CA MET A 222 1.02 9.55 -19.79
C MET A 222 1.72 8.21 -19.66
N LYS A 223 1.95 7.46 -20.76
CA LYS A 223 2.79 6.25 -20.72
C LYS A 223 4.22 6.57 -20.30
N VAL A 224 4.77 7.71 -20.73
CA VAL A 224 6.11 8.16 -20.33
C VAL A 224 6.13 8.53 -18.85
N VAL A 225 5.12 9.25 -18.37
CA VAL A 225 4.98 9.61 -16.95
C VAL A 225 4.87 8.35 -16.08
N GLN A 226 4.10 7.36 -16.50
CA GLN A 226 3.97 6.09 -15.80
C GLN A 226 5.29 5.33 -15.76
N GLY A 227 6.03 5.28 -16.87
CA GLY A 227 7.36 4.69 -16.94
C GLY A 227 8.35 5.34 -15.96
N LEU A 228 8.45 6.67 -15.98
CA LEU A 228 9.30 7.42 -15.04
C LEU A 228 8.92 7.14 -13.57
N PHE A 229 7.63 7.06 -13.27
CA PHE A 229 7.15 6.79 -11.92
C PHE A 229 7.45 5.35 -11.48
N ILE A 230 7.34 4.37 -12.38
CA ILE A 230 7.75 2.98 -12.13
C ILE A 230 9.27 2.92 -11.87
N ASP A 231 10.07 3.60 -12.68
CA ASP A 231 11.53 3.63 -12.52
C ASP A 231 11.97 4.34 -11.24
N ALA A 232 11.25 5.38 -10.82
CA ALA A 232 11.47 6.04 -9.52
C ALA A 232 11.25 5.04 -8.38
N LYS A 233 10.15 4.27 -8.40
CA LYS A 233 9.88 3.23 -7.40
C LYS A 233 10.95 2.13 -7.41
N ALA A 234 11.40 1.68 -8.59
CA ALA A 234 12.48 0.70 -8.69
C ALA A 234 13.79 1.25 -8.10
N SER A 235 14.10 2.52 -8.36
CA SER A 235 15.29 3.19 -7.83
C SER A 235 15.26 3.30 -6.30
N PHE A 236 14.06 3.46 -5.72
CA PHE A 236 13.87 3.50 -4.26
C PHE A 236 14.24 2.15 -3.63
N HIS A 237 13.82 1.05 -4.25
CA HIS A 237 14.16 -0.30 -3.77
C HIS A 237 15.63 -0.67 -4.00
N ALA A 238 16.31 0.02 -4.92
CA ALA A 238 17.77 -0.04 -5.07
C ALA A 238 18.52 0.86 -4.07
N TYR A 239 17.81 1.63 -3.23
CA TYR A 239 18.36 2.65 -2.32
C TYR A 239 19.16 3.75 -3.03
N ASN A 240 18.79 4.09 -4.27
CA ASN A 240 19.37 5.21 -5.01
C ASN A 240 18.46 6.45 -4.91
N LEU A 241 18.55 7.17 -3.79
CA LEU A 241 17.66 8.28 -3.44
C LEU A 241 17.75 9.46 -4.41
N ASP A 242 18.94 9.75 -4.95
CA ASP A 242 19.12 10.79 -5.98
C ASP A 242 18.37 10.44 -7.28
N ALA A 243 18.49 9.19 -7.74
CA ALA A 243 17.76 8.73 -8.92
C ALA A 243 16.25 8.71 -8.70
N VAL A 244 15.79 8.38 -7.48
CA VAL A 244 14.36 8.47 -7.11
C VAL A 244 13.87 9.90 -7.30
N ARG A 245 14.55 10.86 -6.66
CA ARG A 245 14.15 12.27 -6.72
C ARG A 245 14.10 12.76 -8.17
N LYS A 246 15.17 12.57 -8.94
CA LYS A 246 15.22 13.00 -10.36
C LYS A 246 14.05 12.45 -11.20
N LYS A 247 13.79 11.15 -11.12
CA LYS A 247 12.74 10.50 -11.91
C LYS A 247 11.33 10.87 -11.45
N ALA A 248 11.10 10.93 -10.15
CA ALA A 248 9.81 11.34 -9.59
C ALA A 248 9.52 12.81 -9.89
N ASP A 249 10.54 13.67 -9.83
CA ASP A 249 10.44 15.08 -10.17
C ASP A 249 10.06 15.28 -11.64
N GLU A 250 10.72 14.54 -12.55
CA GLU A 250 10.40 14.57 -13.98
C GLU A 250 8.98 14.04 -14.26
N ALA A 251 8.58 12.93 -13.63
CA ALA A 251 7.23 12.40 -13.73
C ALA A 251 6.19 13.43 -13.24
N HIS A 252 6.49 14.13 -12.15
CA HIS A 252 5.61 15.17 -11.63
C HIS A 252 5.47 16.35 -12.59
N GLN A 253 6.59 16.85 -13.13
CA GLN A 253 6.58 17.98 -14.07
C GLN A 253 5.80 17.65 -15.35
N LYS A 254 6.10 16.52 -15.98
CA LYS A 254 5.39 16.07 -17.19
C LYS A 254 3.92 15.78 -16.91
N GLY A 255 3.61 15.06 -15.85
CA GLY A 255 2.22 14.78 -15.45
C GLY A 255 1.42 16.05 -15.18
N THR A 256 2.05 17.06 -14.58
CA THR A 256 1.38 18.35 -14.29
C THR A 256 1.00 19.06 -15.58
N LYS A 257 1.91 19.08 -16.56
CA LYS A 257 1.62 19.66 -17.87
C LYS A 257 0.43 18.97 -18.56
N ILE A 258 0.40 17.64 -18.58
CA ILE A 258 -0.71 16.87 -19.18
C ILE A 258 -2.01 17.13 -18.43
N LYS A 259 -1.98 17.13 -17.09
CA LYS A 259 -3.13 17.47 -16.25
C LYS A 259 -3.70 18.85 -16.62
N ASP A 260 -2.84 19.86 -16.75
CA ASP A 260 -3.26 21.22 -17.06
C ASP A 260 -3.85 21.34 -18.46
N GLU A 261 -3.22 20.70 -19.46
CA GLU A 261 -3.76 20.62 -20.83
C GLU A 261 -5.13 19.93 -20.87
N LEU A 262 -5.30 18.81 -20.15
CA LEU A 262 -6.58 18.11 -20.05
C LEU A 262 -7.64 18.94 -19.33
N ARG A 263 -7.27 19.61 -18.24
CA ARG A 263 -8.21 20.46 -17.48
C ARG A 263 -8.70 21.62 -18.34
N ALA A 264 -7.81 22.29 -19.08
CA ALA A 264 -8.18 23.36 -20.00
C ALA A 264 -9.13 22.89 -21.12
N LYS A 265 -8.93 21.67 -21.64
CA LYS A 265 -9.85 21.05 -22.61
C LYS A 265 -11.21 20.70 -22.02
N LEU A 266 -11.25 20.16 -20.80
CA LEU A 266 -12.47 19.71 -20.14
C LEU A 266 -13.32 20.86 -19.58
N TYR A 267 -12.67 21.96 -19.20
CA TYR A 267 -13.27 23.09 -18.51
C TYR A 267 -12.77 24.42 -19.10
N PRO A 268 -13.06 24.73 -20.39
CA PRO A 268 -12.50 25.90 -21.08
C PRO A 268 -12.96 27.26 -20.52
N ASN A 269 -13.98 27.27 -19.67
CA ASN A 269 -14.59 28.48 -19.10
C ASN A 269 -14.34 28.61 -17.58
N GLN A 270 -13.42 27.83 -17.01
CA GLN A 270 -12.99 27.89 -15.61
C GLN A 270 -11.49 28.14 -15.54
#